data_AF-A0A350UGA8-F1
#
_entry.id   AF-A0A350UGA8-F1
#
_cell.length_a   1.000
_cell.length_b   1.000
_cell.length_c   1.000
_cell.angle_alpha   90.00
_cell.angle_beta   90.00
_cell.angle_gamma   90.00
#
_symmetry.space_group_name_H-M   'P 1'
#
loop_
_entity.id
_entity.type
_entity.pdbx_description
1 polymer ?
#
loop_
_entity_poly.entity_id
_entity_poly.type
_entity_poly.pdbx_seq_one_letter_code
_entity_poly.pdbx_strand_id
1 'polypeptide(L)' 'MHVIFRKELVESLRDRRTLFMMVGLPILLYPLLIFGMSRLQESQQEAQQQRESVVAVWGGAPDSLSGRLGGAPRLKVEA' A
#
# COMPACT_ATOMS: atom_id res chain seq x y z
N MET A 1 27.08 24.48 -40.84
CA MET A 1 26.36 23.19 -40.92
C MET A 1 26.20 22.49 -39.57
N HIS A 2 27.27 22.26 -38.79
CA HIS A 2 27.23 21.43 -37.56
C HIS A 2 26.35 21.94 -36.41
N VAL A 3 26.14 23.25 -36.29
CA VAL A 3 25.34 23.85 -35.21
C VAL A 3 23.85 23.48 -35.33
N ILE A 4 23.33 23.43 -36.56
CA ILE A 4 21.92 23.10 -36.85
C ILE A 4 21.67 21.62 -36.51
N PHE A 5 22.58 20.74 -36.91
CA PHE A 5 22.50 19.31 -36.62
C PHE A 5 22.46 19.02 -35.11
N ARG A 6 23.30 19.69 -34.32
CA ARG A 6 23.27 19.56 -32.85
C ARG A 6 21.95 20.07 -32.26
N LYS A 7 21.42 21.16 -32.79
CA LYS A 7 20.14 21.72 -32.34
C LYS A 7 19.00 20.73 -32.59
N GLU A 8 18.89 20.17 -33.79
CA GLU A 8 17.84 19.19 -34.11
C GLU A 8 17.99 17.87 -33.35
N LEU A 9 19.22 17.39 -33.12
CA LEU A 9 19.46 16.17 -32.34
C LEU A 9 19.01 16.34 -30.88
N VAL A 10 19.34 17.49 -30.29
CA VAL A 10 18.94 17.84 -28.91
C VAL A 10 17.43 18.07 -28.83
N GLU A 11 16.83 18.73 -29.82
CA GLU A 11 15.38 18.91 -29.89
C GLU A 11 14.66 17.56 -29.97
N SER A 12 15.12 16.66 -30.85
CA SER A 12 14.59 15.28 -30.98
C SER A 12 14.79 14.43 -29.71
N LEU A 13 15.94 14.56 -29.05
CA LEU A 13 16.20 13.87 -27.79
C LEU A 13 15.35 14.43 -26.64
N ARG A 14 15.12 15.76 -26.60
CA ARG A 14 14.26 16.38 -25.60
C ARG A 14 12.81 15.94 -25.79
N ASP A 15 12.37 15.77 -27.03
CA ASP A 15 11.01 15.29 -27.32
C ASP A 15 10.80 13.85 -26.82
N ARG A 16 11.78 12.96 -27.05
CA ARG A 16 11.79 11.63 -26.43
C ARG A 16 11.86 11.70 -24.91
N ARG A 17 12.64 12.61 -24.34
CA ARG A 17 12.75 12.77 -22.89
C ARG A 17 11.41 13.18 -22.28
N THR A 18 10.66 14.07 -22.92
CA THR A 18 9.32 14.47 -22.50
C THR A 18 8.37 13.27 -22.53
N LEU A 19 8.36 12.50 -23.62
CA LEU A 19 7.50 11.32 -23.74
C LEU A 19 7.90 10.21 -22.74
N PHE A 20 9.20 10.02 -22.51
CA PHE A 20 9.74 9.09 -21.53
C PHE A 20 9.45 9.54 -20.09
N MET A 21 9.41 10.83 -19.81
CA MET A 21 8.97 11.36 -18.52
C MET A 21 7.44 11.21 -18.36
N MET A 22 6.65 11.47 -19.39
CA MET A 22 5.19 11.30 -19.31
C MET A 22 4.76 9.84 -19.15
N VAL A 23 5.49 8.89 -19.74
CA VAL A 23 5.11 7.47 -19.73
C VAL A 23 6.03 6.63 -18.85
N GLY A 24 7.34 6.77 -19.00
CA GLY A 24 8.34 6.03 -18.22
C GLY A 24 8.37 6.43 -16.74
N LEU A 25 8.19 7.72 -16.40
CA LEU A 25 8.15 8.15 -15.00
C LEU A 25 6.99 7.51 -14.23
N PRO A 26 5.71 7.58 -14.67
CA PRO A 26 4.64 6.92 -13.93
C PRO A 26 4.80 5.39 -13.92
N ILE A 27 5.27 4.79 -15.02
CA ILE A 27 5.55 3.34 -15.06
C ILE A 27 6.58 2.92 -14.01
N LEU A 28 7.56 3.76 -13.68
CA LEU A 28 8.55 3.45 -12.65
C LEU A 28 8.11 3.89 -11.25
N LEU A 29 7.52 5.07 -11.14
CA LEU A 29 7.15 5.69 -9.87
C LEU A 29 5.99 4.95 -9.20
N TYR A 30 4.95 4.57 -9.95
CA TYR A 30 3.78 3.91 -9.39
C TYR A 30 4.08 2.53 -8.79
N PRO A 31 4.78 1.60 -9.45
CA PRO A 31 5.12 0.33 -8.80
C PRO A 31 6.02 0.53 -7.60
N LEU A 32 6.92 1.53 -7.63
CA LEU A 32 7.74 1.86 -6.46
C LEU A 32 6.89 2.33 -5.27
N LEU A 33 5.90 3.20 -5.52
CA LEU A 33 4.96 3.66 -4.51
C LEU A 33 4.09 2.53 -3.97
N ILE A 34 3.56 1.66 -4.85
CA ILE A 34 2.74 0.50 -4.46
C ILE A 34 3.56 -0.44 -3.59
N PHE A 35 4.80 -0.75 -3.98
CA PHE A 35 5.66 -1.65 -3.23
C PHE A 35 6.03 -1.06 -1.86
N GLY A 36 6.37 0.22 -1.81
CA GLY A 36 6.64 0.93 -0.55
C GLY A 36 5.42 0.98 0.37
N MET A 37 4.23 1.28 -0.18
CA MET A 37 2.99 1.30 0.58
C MET A 37 2.59 -0.10 1.07
N SER A 38 2.80 -1.14 0.27
CA SER A 38 2.52 -2.53 0.66
C SER A 38 3.38 -2.95 1.85
N ARG A 39 4.67 -2.62 1.84
CA ARG A 39 5.59 -2.86 2.96
C ARG A 39 5.16 -2.12 4.23
N LEU A 40 4.74 -0.86 4.08
CA LEU A 40 4.24 -0.07 5.19
C LEU A 40 2.95 -0.69 5.76
N GLN A 41 2.01 -1.08 4.90
CA GLN A 41 0.79 -1.74 5.32
C GLN A 41 1.04 -3.09 5.98
N GLU A 42 1.99 -3.88 5.49
CA GLU A 42 2.39 -5.15 6.10
C GLU A 42 2.94 -4.93 7.52
N SER A 43 3.86 -3.98 7.69
CA SER A 43 4.38 -3.61 9.02
C SER A 43 3.27 -3.11 9.95
N GLN A 44 2.34 -2.29 9.44
CA GLN A 44 1.20 -1.81 10.22
C GLN A 44 0.22 -2.93 10.56
N GLN A 45 0.00 -3.88 9.64
CA GLN A 45 -0.82 -5.06 9.87
C GLN A 45 -0.16 -5.97 10.89
N GLU A 46 1.15 -6.20 10.86
CA GLU A 46 1.85 -6.96 11.89
C GLU A 46 1.70 -6.29 13.26
N ALA A 47 1.89 -4.97 13.34
CA ALA A 47 1.69 -4.21 14.57
C ALA A 47 0.23 -4.24 15.05
N GLN A 48 -0.74 -4.22 14.13
CA GLN A 48 -2.17 -4.31 14.44
C GLN A 48 -2.59 -5.73 14.81
N GLN A 49 -1.98 -6.75 14.21
CA GLN A 49 -2.21 -8.16 14.53
C GLN A 49 -1.63 -8.51 15.91
N GLN A 50 -0.51 -7.90 16.28
CA GLN A 50 0.04 -7.98 17.64
C GLN A 50 -0.82 -7.23 18.67
N ARG A 51 -1.58 -6.21 18.24
CA ARG A 51 -2.64 -5.59 19.05
C ARG A 51 -3.89 -6.48 19.00
N GLU A 52 -3.89 -7.55 19.79
CA GLU A 52 -5.10 -8.36 20.05
C GLU A 52 -6.28 -7.42 20.33
N SER A 53 -7.33 -7.51 19.50
CA SER A 53 -8.52 -6.67 19.63
C SER A 53 -9.29 -7.16 20.86
N VAL A 54 -9.07 -6.49 21.99
CA VAL A 54 -9.84 -6.71 23.22
C VAL A 54 -11.22 -6.09 23.01
N VAL A 55 -12.22 -6.93 22.79
CA VAL A 55 -13.61 -6.50 22.64
C VAL A 55 -14.30 -6.77 23.97
N ALA A 56 -14.59 -5.72 24.72
CA ALA A 56 -15.39 -5.80 25.92
C ALA A 56 -16.87 -5.99 25.52
N VAL A 57 -17.47 -7.12 25.91
CA VAL A 57 -18.89 -7.38 25.69
C VAL A 57 -19.63 -6.90 26.93
N TRP A 58 -20.25 -5.73 26.85
CA TRP A 58 -21.02 -5.18 27.97
C TRP A 58 -22.49 -5.60 27.87
N GLY A 59 -23.01 -6.17 28.96
CA GLY A 59 -24.39 -6.64 29.08
C GLY A 59 -24.53 -8.11 28.68
N GLY A 60 -24.65 -8.99 29.70
CA GLY A 60 -24.85 -10.44 29.63
C GLY A 60 -24.98 -11.06 28.24
N ALA A 61 -23.89 -11.64 27.75
CA ALA A 61 -23.85 -12.32 26.46
C ALA A 61 -24.83 -13.52 26.46
N PRO A 62 -25.76 -13.63 25.49
CA PRO A 62 -26.57 -14.84 25.33
C PRO A 62 -25.68 -16.02 24.94
N ASP A 63 -25.96 -17.22 25.46
CA ASP A 63 -25.18 -18.45 25.28
C ASP A 63 -24.94 -18.85 23.80
N SER A 64 -25.72 -18.31 22.87
CA SER A 64 -25.54 -18.47 21.42
C SER A 64 -24.32 -17.73 20.84
N LEU A 65 -23.77 -16.75 21.57
CA LEU A 65 -22.69 -15.87 21.11
C LEU A 65 -21.30 -16.41 21.52
N SER A 66 -21.20 -17.02 22.70
CA SER A 66 -19.97 -17.67 23.19
C SER A 66 -19.53 -18.84 22.29
N GLY A 67 -20.48 -19.63 21.77
CA GLY A 67 -20.20 -20.74 20.85
C GLY A 67 -19.67 -20.30 19.47
N ARG A 68 -19.95 -19.07 19.02
CA ARG A 68 -19.46 -18.53 17.74
C ARG A 68 -18.17 -17.71 17.87
N LEU A 69 -17.92 -17.17 19.06
CA LEU A 69 -16.67 -16.46 19.39
C LEU A 69 -15.52 -17.42 19.71
N GLY A 70 -15.80 -18.60 20.27
CA GLY A 70 -14.80 -19.66 20.53
C GLY A 70 -14.15 -20.26 19.27
N GLY A 71 -14.69 -20.00 18.08
CA GLY A 71 -14.12 -20.44 16.80
C GLY A 71 -13.22 -19.41 16.11
N ALA A 72 -13.13 -18.18 16.63
CA ALA A 72 -12.29 -17.12 16.06
C ALA A 72 -11.09 -16.88 16.99
N PRO A 73 -9.86 -17.31 16.62
CA PRO A 73 -8.68 -17.29 17.49
C PRO A 73 -8.09 -15.88 17.73
N ARG A 74 -8.91 -14.81 17.69
CA ARG A 74 -8.44 -13.41 17.71
C ARG A 74 -9.16 -12.48 18.68
N LEU A 75 -10.03 -12.97 19.56
CA LEU A 75 -10.82 -12.12 20.45
C LEU A 75 -10.66 -12.53 21.92
N LYS A 76 -9.99 -11.68 22.71
CA LYS A 76 -10.07 -11.73 24.18
C LYS A 76 -11.32 -10.96 24.60
N VAL A 77 -12.25 -11.67 25.21
CA VAL A 77 -13.43 -11.10 25.85
C VAL A 77 -13.09 -10.87 27.31
N GLU A 78 -13.05 -9.62 27.73
CA GLU A 78 -13.02 -9.24 29.15
C GLU A 78 -14.47 -8.99 29.59
N ALA A 79 -14.86 -9.65 30.70
CA ALA A 79 -16.22 -9.72 31.23
C ALA A 79 -16.52 -8.60 32.23
#